data_AF-A0AAW2TYK8-F1
#
_entry.id   AF-A0AAW2TYK8-F1
#
_cell.length_a   1.000
_cell.length_b   1.000
_cell.length_c   1.000
_cell.angle_alpha   90.00
_cell.angle_beta   90.00
_cell.angle_gamma   90.00
#
_symmetry.space_group_name_H-M   'P 1'
#
loop_
_entity.id
_entity.type
_entity.pdbx_description
1 polymer ?
#
loop_
_entity_poly.entity_id
_entity_poly.type
_entity_poly.pdbx_seq_one_letter_code
_entity_poly.pdbx_strand_id
1 'polypeptide(L)'
;MDASEDLSVLYLVIVKKGENDLLGLTDIEKPRMRGPKRATKIRKLFNLSKEDDVRNHLKEQRESRSESLAKKSSRLSAASKPVAA
;
A
#
# COMPACT_ATOMS: atom_id res chain seq x y z
N MET A 1 -23.24 -25.44 0.53
CA MET A 1 -22.93 -24.17 1.23
C MET A 1 -23.42 -23.09 0.30
N ASP A 2 -24.73 -22.94 0.30
CA ASP A 2 -25.44 -22.17 -0.71
C ASP A 2 -25.60 -20.75 -0.16
N ALA A 3 -25.27 -19.76 -0.99
CA ALA A 3 -25.46 -18.37 -0.63
C ALA A 3 -26.97 -18.10 -0.53
N SER A 4 -27.42 -17.71 0.66
CA SER A 4 -28.82 -17.34 0.91
C SER A 4 -29.10 -15.92 0.40
N GLU A 5 -30.33 -15.67 -0.06
CA GLU A 5 -30.79 -14.35 -0.52
C GLU A 5 -30.83 -13.29 0.61
N ASP A 6 -30.86 -13.71 1.86
CA ASP A 6 -30.97 -12.81 3.03
C ASP A 6 -29.67 -12.09 3.41
N LEU A 7 -28.60 -12.22 2.60
CA LEU A 7 -27.31 -11.60 2.84
C LEU A 7 -27.23 -10.18 2.23
N SER A 8 -27.04 -9.16 3.07
CA SER A 8 -26.94 -7.77 2.63
C SER A 8 -25.61 -7.40 1.99
N VAL A 9 -24.50 -8.01 2.40
CA VAL A 9 -23.14 -7.71 1.89
C VAL A 9 -22.31 -8.99 1.85
N LEU A 10 -21.58 -9.17 0.74
CA LEU A 10 -20.57 -10.23 0.58
C LEU A 10 -19.19 -9.61 0.36
N TYR A 11 -18.19 -10.14 1.06
CA TYR A 11 -16.79 -9.74 0.88
C TYR A 11 -16.05 -10.81 0.07
N LEU A 12 -15.76 -10.48 -1.20
CA LEU A 12 -15.13 -11.40 -2.14
C LEU A 12 -13.71 -10.93 -2.49
N VAL A 13 -12.83 -11.88 -2.82
CA VAL A 13 -11.45 -11.60 -3.25
C VAL A 13 -11.27 -12.13 -4.67
N ILE A 14 -10.75 -11.28 -5.56
CA ILE A 14 -10.45 -11.66 -6.95
C ILE A 14 -9.16 -12.49 -6.98
N VAL A 15 -9.24 -13.69 -7.56
CA VAL A 15 -8.08 -14.60 -7.70
C VAL A 15 -7.43 -14.50 -9.08
N LYS A 16 -8.22 -14.25 -10.14
CA LYS A 16 -7.76 -14.11 -11.52
C LYS A 16 -8.47 -12.93 -12.20
N LYS A 17 -7.75 -12.17 -13.03
CA LYS A 17 -8.32 -11.10 -13.86
C LYS A 17 -9.13 -11.73 -15.01
N GLY A 18 -10.28 -11.14 -15.34
CA GLY A 18 -11.07 -11.49 -16.52
C GLY A 18 -10.63 -10.70 -17.76
N GLU A 19 -11.44 -10.71 -18.82
CA GLU A 19 -11.14 -10.00 -20.08
C GLU A 19 -11.22 -8.48 -19.95
N ASN A 20 -12.16 -7.97 -19.13
CA ASN A 20 -12.35 -6.54 -18.92
C ASN A 20 -11.77 -6.11 -17.57
N ASP A 21 -11.15 -4.94 -17.57
CA ASP A 21 -10.70 -4.29 -16.36
C ASP A 21 -11.88 -3.63 -15.61
N LEU A 22 -11.78 -3.62 -14.28
CA LEU A 22 -12.72 -3.02 -13.35
C LEU A 22 -12.15 -1.70 -12.82
N LEU A 23 -12.82 -0.61 -13.20
CA LEU A 23 -12.50 0.74 -12.76
C LEU A 23 -12.37 0.82 -11.23
N GLY A 24 -11.23 1.34 -10.77
CA GLY A 24 -10.97 1.57 -9.34
C GLY A 24 -10.46 0.36 -8.55
N LEU A 25 -10.45 -0.84 -9.14
CA LEU A 25 -9.92 -2.04 -8.49
C LEU A 25 -8.73 -2.64 -9.24
N THR A 26 -8.86 -2.89 -10.55
CA THR A 26 -7.76 -3.47 -11.35
C THR A 26 -6.81 -2.41 -11.92
N ASP A 27 -7.29 -1.19 -12.10
CA ASP A 27 -6.54 -0.11 -12.76
C ASP A 27 -5.59 0.61 -11.83
N ILE A 28 -5.88 0.57 -10.53
CA ILE A 28 -5.15 1.33 -9.52
C ILE A 28 -4.22 0.39 -8.78
N GLU A 29 -2.93 0.62 -8.89
CA GLU A 29 -1.94 -0.04 -8.07
C GLU A 29 -1.77 0.70 -6.74
N LYS A 30 -2.16 0.05 -5.63
CA LYS A 30 -1.95 0.58 -4.29
C LYS A 30 -0.64 0.03 -3.71
N PRO A 31 0.42 0.85 -3.57
CA PRO A 31 1.70 0.36 -3.06
C PRO A 31 1.60 -0.04 -1.59
N ARG A 32 2.47 -0.97 -1.15
CA ARG A 32 2.56 -1.36 0.26
C ARG A 32 3.16 -0.23 1.08
N MET A 33 2.42 0.21 2.10
CA MET A 33 2.82 1.34 2.96
C MET A 33 3.93 0.99 3.96
N ARG A 34 4.13 -0.29 4.26
CA ARG A 34 5.17 -0.76 5.20
C ARG A 34 5.90 -1.94 4.60
N GLY A 35 7.23 -1.82 4.54
CA GLY A 35 8.10 -2.95 4.23
C GLY A 35 8.34 -3.86 5.43
N PRO A 36 8.95 -5.03 5.22
CA PRO A 36 9.29 -5.95 6.30
C PRO A 36 10.28 -5.32 7.30
N LYS A 37 10.06 -5.50 8.61
CA LYS A 37 10.98 -5.01 9.67
C LYS A 37 12.05 -6.02 10.09
N ARG A 38 11.80 -7.31 9.88
CA ARG A 38 12.71 -8.39 10.33
C ARG A 38 13.81 -8.62 9.30
N ALA A 39 15.06 -8.74 9.75
CA ALA A 39 16.22 -8.93 8.87
C ALA A 39 16.05 -10.11 7.90
N THR A 40 15.55 -11.25 8.37
CA THR A 40 15.31 -12.44 7.52
C THR A 40 14.31 -12.19 6.40
N LYS A 41 13.27 -11.39 6.63
CA LYS A 41 12.28 -11.05 5.60
C LYS A 41 12.78 -9.97 4.65
N ILE A 42 13.63 -9.06 5.11
CA ILE A 42 14.26 -8.04 4.25
C ILE A 42 15.26 -8.72 3.30
N ARG A 43 16.10 -9.63 3.82
CA ARG A 43 17.03 -10.42 2.98
C ARG A 43 16.31 -11.20 1.88
N LYS A 44 15.19 -11.85 2.21
CA LYS A 44 14.34 -12.54 1.22
C LYS A 44 13.70 -11.59 0.19
N LEU A 45 13.32 -10.37 0.60
CA LEU A 45 12.68 -9.41 -0.30
C LEU A 45 13.67 -8.86 -1.34
N PHE A 46 14.90 -8.61 -0.92
CA PHE A 46 15.95 -8.00 -1.74
C PHE A 46 16.99 -9.02 -2.24
N ASN A 47 16.75 -10.32 -2.05
CA ASN A 47 17.65 -11.41 -2.43
C ASN A 47 19.10 -11.24 -1.91
N LEU A 48 19.25 -10.75 -0.67
CA LEU A 48 20.53 -10.51 -0.02
C LEU A 48 21.09 -11.78 0.62
N SER A 49 22.41 -11.90 0.67
CA SER A 49 23.13 -12.91 1.43
C SER A 49 23.08 -12.62 2.94
N LYS A 50 23.68 -13.51 3.75
CA LYS A 50 23.78 -13.29 5.20
C LYS A 50 24.81 -12.22 5.56
N GLU A 51 25.82 -12.03 4.71
CA GLU A 51 26.92 -11.08 4.90
C GLU A 51 26.48 -9.64 4.60
N ASP A 52 25.47 -9.46 3.75
CA ASP A 52 25.00 -8.14 3.36
C ASP A 52 24.29 -7.40 4.50
N ASP A 53 24.58 -6.09 4.62
CA ASP A 53 23.95 -5.21 5.59
C ASP A 53 22.52 -4.85 5.17
N VAL A 54 21.59 -5.09 6.09
CA VAL A 54 20.16 -4.91 5.90
C VAL A 54 19.71 -3.47 6.21
N ARG A 55 20.53 -2.69 6.92
CA ARG A 55 20.15 -1.38 7.45
C ARG A 55 19.90 -0.32 6.37
N ASN A 56 20.62 -0.39 5.25
CA ASN A 56 20.52 0.59 4.17
C ASN A 56 19.11 0.56 3.54
N HIS A 57 18.61 -0.63 3.22
CA HIS A 57 17.26 -0.80 2.69
C HIS A 57 16.15 -0.38 3.66
N LEU A 58 16.41 -0.43 4.97
CA LEU A 58 15.46 0.06 5.97
C LEU A 58 15.43 1.61 6.03
N LYS A 59 16.55 2.28 5.78
CA LYS A 59 16.63 3.76 5.72
C LYS A 59 15.84 4.28 4.53
N GLU A 60 16.06 3.73 3.33
CA GLU A 60 15.32 4.08 2.11
C GLU A 60 13.80 3.88 2.28
N GLN A 61 13.38 2.79 2.93
CA GLN A 61 11.97 2.54 3.25
C GLN A 61 11.39 3.56 4.25
N ARG A 62 12.20 4.11 5.16
CA ARG A 62 11.75 5.14 6.10
C ARG A 62 11.64 6.49 5.43
N GLU A 63 12.58 6.83 4.56
CA GLU A 63 12.63 8.11 3.84
C GLU A 63 11.47 8.23 2.84
N SER A 64 11.29 7.21 2.00
CA SER A 64 10.12 7.12 1.10
C SER A 64 8.79 7.24 1.87
N ARG A 65 8.72 6.68 3.08
CA ARG A 65 7.55 6.83 3.95
C ARG A 65 7.41 8.25 4.49
N SER A 66 8.47 8.88 5.01
CA SER A 66 8.39 10.25 5.54
C SER A 66 7.98 11.24 4.45
N GLU A 67 8.48 11.09 3.23
CA GLU A 67 8.05 11.91 2.10
C GLU A 67 6.58 11.70 1.76
N SER A 68 6.11 10.44 1.75
CA SER A 68 4.70 10.14 1.49
C SER A 68 3.76 10.71 2.56
N LEU A 69 4.21 10.75 3.82
CA LEU A 69 3.45 11.32 4.94
C LEU A 69 3.45 12.85 4.88
N ALA A 70 4.61 13.46 4.58
CA ALA A 70 4.71 14.91 4.41
C ALA A 70 3.81 15.40 3.26
N LYS A 71 3.81 14.71 2.11
CA LYS A 71 2.92 15.00 0.98
C LYS A 71 1.43 14.85 1.31
N LYS A 72 1.06 13.95 2.23
CA LYS A 72 -0.33 13.82 2.71
C LYS A 72 -0.69 14.99 3.64
N SER A 73 0.21 15.36 4.55
CA SER A 73 0.00 16.47 5.47
C SER A 73 -0.16 17.80 4.75
N SER A 74 0.62 18.06 3.69
CA SER A 74 0.54 19.32 2.93
C SER A 74 -0.73 19.44 2.09
N ARG A 75 -1.31 18.34 1.62
CA ARG A 75 -2.62 18.33 0.94
C ARG A 75 -3.77 18.64 1.89
N LEU A 76 -3.70 18.15 3.13
CA LEU A 76 -4.69 18.41 4.16
C LEU A 76 -4.69 19.89 4.58
N SER A 77 -3.52 20.53 4.66
CA SER A 77 -3.42 21.97 4.94
C SER A 77 -3.80 22.87 3.76
N ALA A 78 -3.70 22.39 2.52
CA ALA A 78 -4.10 23.16 1.34
C ALA A 78 -5.62 23.26 1.17
N ALA A 79 -6.37 22.27 1.68
CA ALA A 79 -7.83 22.26 1.68
C ALA A 79 -8.46 23.16 2.76
N SER A 80 -7.66 23.70 3.69
CA SER A 80 -8.13 24.59 4.76
C SER A 80 -7.87 26.07 4.49
N LYS A 81 -7.56 26.49 3.25
CA LYS A 81 -7.52 27.92 2.94
C LYS A 81 -8.93 28.48 3.12
N PRO A 82 -9.15 29.47 4.01
CA PRO A 82 -10.47 30.07 4.14
C PRO A 82 -10.81 30.73 2.80
N VAL A 83 -11.97 30.38 2.25
CA VAL A 83 -12.61 31.17 1.19
C VAL A 83 -12.80 32.56 1.78
N ALA A 84 -12.04 33.54 1.28
CA ALA A 84 -12.19 34.92 1.67
C ALA A 84 -13.63 35.37 1.32
N ALA A 85 -14.33 35.88 2.33
CA ALA A 85 -15.64 36.52 2.20
C ALA A 85 -15.52 37.89 1.51
#